data_AF-A0AAW4BH43-F1
#
_entry.id   AF-A0AAW4BH43-F1
#
_cell.length_a   1.000
_cell.length_b   1.000
_cell.length_c   1.000
_cell.angle_alpha   90.00
_cell.angle_beta   90.00
_cell.angle_gamma   90.00
#
_symmetry.space_group_name_H-M   'P 1'
#
loop_
_entity.id
_entity.type
_entity.pdbx_description
1 polymer ?
#
loop_
_entity_poly.entity_id
_entity_poly.type
_entity_poly.pdbx_seq_one_letter_code
_entity_poly.pdbx_strand_id
1 'polypeptide(L)' 'MKYTHLTENERYMISALRKQGISAAKIAKQLGRHKATIYREI' A
#
# COMPACT_ATOMS: atom_id res chain seq x y z
N MET A 1 -6.98 18.41 -7.56
CA MET A 1 -6.32 17.18 -8.05
C MET A 1 -6.17 16.21 -6.89
N LYS A 2 -6.95 15.13 -6.83
CA LYS A 2 -6.71 14.07 -5.85
C LYS A 2 -5.46 13.32 -6.30
N TYR A 3 -4.33 13.53 -5.64
CA TYR A 3 -3.14 12.71 -5.88
C TYR A 3 -3.51 11.25 -5.59
N THR A 4 -3.72 10.46 -6.65
CA THR A 4 -4.14 9.05 -6.58
C THR A 4 -2.95 8.10 -6.47
N HIS A 5 -1.75 8.59 -6.76
CA HIS A 5 -0.54 7.79 -6.76
C HIS A 5 -0.04 7.59 -5.33
N LEU A 6 0.62 6.45 -5.11
CA LEU A 6 1.33 6.20 -3.86
C LEU A 6 2.53 7.16 -3.80
N THR A 7 2.76 7.71 -2.63
CA THR A 7 4.01 8.41 -2.32
C THR A 7 5.14 7.40 -2.17
N GLU A 8 6.38 7.87 -2.23
CA GLU A 8 7.55 7.03 -2.01
C GLU A 8 7.55 6.40 -0.61
N ASN A 9 7.15 7.16 0.42
CA ASN A 9 6.95 6.66 1.77
C ASN A 9 5.92 5.53 1.82
N GLU A 10 4.78 5.67 1.15
CA GLU A 10 3.77 4.61 1.12
C GLU A 10 4.30 3.36 0.41
N ARG A 11 5.03 3.50 -0.70
CA ARG A 11 5.67 2.36 -1.37
C ARG A 11 6.67 1.65 -0.45
N TYR A 12 7.48 2.43 0.27
CA TYR A 12 8.41 1.88 1.26
C TYR A 12 7.67 1.12 2.37
N MET A 13 6.60 1.70 2.91
CA MET A 13 5.76 1.04 3.92
C MET A 13 5.12 -0.25 3.38
N ILE A 14 4.60 -0.25 2.15
CA ILE A 14 4.02 -1.44 1.50
C ILE A 14 5.07 -2.54 1.41
N SER A 15 6.29 -2.22 0.96
CA SER A 15 7.40 -3.16 0.86
C SER A 15 7.79 -3.74 2.23
N ALA A 16 7.94 -2.89 3.25
CA ALA A 16 8.28 -3.32 4.61
C ALA A 16 7.19 -4.23 5.22
N LEU A 17 5.92 -3.85 5.10
CA LEU A 17 4.79 -4.64 5.61
C LEU A 17 4.63 -5.96 4.85
N ARG A 18 4.92 -5.98 3.54
CA ARG A 18 4.93 -7.22 2.75
C ARG A 18 6.03 -8.18 3.17
N LYS A 19 7.23 -7.68 3.47
CA LYS A 19 8.33 -8.50 4.02
C LYS A 19 7.99 -9.11 5.37
N GLN A 20 7.09 -8.48 6.14
CA GLN A 20 6.55 -9.03 7.39
C GLN A 20 5.42 -10.07 7.18
N GLY A 21 5.06 -10.38 5.93
CA GLY A 21 4.00 -11.35 5.61
C GLY A 21 2.58 -10.78 5.73
N ILE A 22 2.41 -9.46 5.87
CA ILE A 22 1.09 -8.84 5.97
C ILE A 22 0.42 -8.85 4.60
N SER A 23 -0.86 -9.21 4.55
CA SER A 23 -1.62 -9.25 3.30
C SER A 23 -1.90 -7.85 2.74
N ALA A 24 -1.93 -7.71 1.40
CA ALA A 24 -2.25 -6.44 0.73
C ALA A 24 -3.56 -5.81 1.21
N ALA A 25 -4.57 -6.62 1.53
CA ALA A 25 -5.84 -6.13 2.06
C ALA A 25 -5.69 -5.46 3.44
N LYS A 26 -4.83 -6.00 4.31
CA LYS A 26 -4.54 -5.43 5.63
C LYS A 26 -3.67 -4.18 5.51
N ILE A 27 -2.69 -4.18 4.61
CA ILE A 27 -1.88 -3.00 4.27
C ILE A 27 -2.77 -1.85 3.73
N ALA A 28 -3.72 -2.17 2.86
CA ALA A 28 -4.68 -1.20 2.32
C ALA A 28 -5.50 -0.53 3.42
N LYS A 29 -6.01 -1.31 4.39
CA LYS A 29 -6.70 -0.77 5.57
C LYS A 29 -5.79 0.11 6.43
N GLN A 30 -4.55 -0.30 6.65
CA GLN A 30 -3.58 0.43 7.47
C GLN A 30 -3.15 1.76 6.84
N LEU A 31 -3.01 1.82 5.51
CA LEU A 31 -2.64 3.03 4.77
C LEU A 31 -3.85 3.89 4.36
N GLY A 32 -5.07 3.47 4.68
CA GLY A 32 -6.29 4.15 4.22
C GLY A 32 -6.44 4.16 2.70
N ARG A 33 -5.85 3.18 2.00
CA ARG A 33 -5.84 3.08 0.54
C ARG A 33 -6.81 2.00 0.07
N HIS A 34 -7.25 2.12 -1.17
CA HIS A 34 -8.06 1.07 -1.79
C HIS A 34 -7.18 -0.17 -2.04
N LYS A 35 -7.73 -1.37 -1.78
CA LYS A 35 -7.03 -2.64 -1.99
C LYS A 35 -6.43 -2.76 -3.40
N ALA A 36 -7.14 -2.30 -4.43
CA ALA A 36 -6.68 -2.35 -5.82
C ALA A 36 -5.45 -1.47 -6.08
N THR A 37 -5.25 -0.40 -5.31
CA THR A 37 -4.03 0.43 -5.39
C THR A 37 -2.84 -0.35 -4.87
N ILE A 38 -2.99 -1.05 -3.74
CA ILE A 38 -1.93 -1.88 -3.17
C ILE A 38 -1.61 -3.07 -4.07
N TYR A 39 -2.62 -3.74 -4.65
CA TYR A 39 -2.42 -4.84 -5.61
C TYR A 39 -1.76 -4.44 -6.92
N ARG A 40 -1.83 -3.16 -7.33
CA ARG A 40 -1.13 -2.67 -8.53
C ARG A 40 0.34 -2.33 -8.29
N GLU A 41 0.71 -2.11 -7.04
CA GLU A 41 2.07 -1.74 -6.63
C GLU A 41 2.96 -2.97 -6.39
N ILE A 42 2.36 -4.09 -6.00
CA ILE A 42 3.04 -5.34 -5.66
C ILE A 42 3.11 -6.23 -6.89
#